data_AF-A0A832LW83-F1
#
_entry.id   AF-A0A832LW83-F1
#
_cell.length_a   1.000
_cell.length_b   1.000
_cell.length_c   1.000
_cell.angle_alpha   90.00
_cell.angle_beta   90.00
_cell.angle_gamma   90.00
#
_symmetry.space_group_name_H-M   'P 1'
#
loop_
_entity.id
_entity.type
_entity.pdbx_description
1 polymer ?
#
loop_
_entity_poly.entity_id
_entity_poly.type
_entity_poly.pdbx_seq_one_letter_code
_entity_poly.pdbx_strand_id
1 'polypeptide(L)'
;MSTLKVKEFLQLLFEKPLEDEKKELINIKTKQILQKALKSFPNPLVYDSLTKLYGQDFMEDLTQEFLLKLYQNIPKLIEKKDLSEAYLVKSAKNLIYYLLAKGKTHVQKEGPIIEDPSDEELDEIWNPAKEIRLSYVNDYLKSFIIEGIWLTLKRNLTPKDWEALCFYLKELSGSGTKGLSQREKNAYYKRWERLKPKLRNLLALYFEHDQEAYNYWGEIVERIKSEFCNKIAL
;
A
#
# COMPACT_ATOMS: atom_id res chain seq x y z
N MET A 1 16.98 -21.02 -16.15
CA MET A 1 17.12 -19.56 -16.31
C MET A 1 18.08 -19.05 -15.25
N SER A 2 19.21 -18.49 -15.65
CA SER A 2 20.30 -18.08 -14.75
C SER A 2 19.92 -16.86 -13.91
N THR A 3 20.11 -16.97 -12.61
CA THR A 3 20.09 -15.86 -11.66
C THR A 3 21.36 -15.06 -11.87
N LEU A 4 21.27 -14.04 -12.73
CA LEU A 4 22.31 -13.03 -12.89
C LEU A 4 22.51 -12.34 -11.53
N LYS A 5 23.74 -12.34 -11.01
CA LYS A 5 24.02 -11.73 -9.70
C LYS A 5 23.77 -10.22 -9.80
N VAL A 6 23.28 -9.59 -8.73
CA VAL A 6 22.97 -8.14 -8.74
C VAL A 6 24.15 -7.26 -9.18
N LYS A 7 25.38 -7.68 -8.85
CA LYS A 7 26.60 -7.03 -9.34
C LYS A 7 26.77 -7.14 -10.86
N GLU A 8 26.43 -8.28 -11.45
CA GLU A 8 26.44 -8.48 -12.91
C GLU A 8 25.34 -7.65 -13.59
N PHE A 9 24.16 -7.51 -12.97
CA PHE A 9 23.08 -6.66 -13.49
C PHE A 9 23.46 -5.19 -13.50
N LEU A 10 24.09 -4.73 -12.41
CA LEU A 10 24.67 -3.39 -12.36
C LEU A 10 25.80 -3.21 -13.37
N GLN A 11 26.70 -4.17 -13.49
CA GLN A 11 27.78 -4.11 -14.49
C GLN A 11 27.22 -4.02 -15.91
N LEU A 12 26.15 -4.76 -16.24
CA LEU A 12 25.44 -4.63 -17.51
C LEU A 12 24.86 -3.23 -17.71
N LEU A 13 24.32 -2.58 -16.67
CA LEU A 13 23.89 -1.18 -16.74
C LEU A 13 25.06 -0.22 -17.04
N PHE A 14 26.30 -0.59 -16.70
CA PHE A 14 27.51 0.25 -16.82
C PHE A 14 28.31 0.01 -18.10
N GLU A 15 28.13 -1.12 -18.78
CA GLU A 15 28.86 -1.41 -20.02
C GLU A 15 28.41 -0.46 -21.14
N LYS A 16 29.36 0.24 -21.76
CA LYS A 16 29.12 0.99 -23.01
C LYS A 16 30.04 0.46 -24.12
N PRO A 17 29.53 0.31 -25.35
CA PRO A 17 28.13 0.48 -25.76
C PRO A 17 27.23 -0.69 -25.33
N LEU A 18 25.98 -0.37 -25.00
CA LEU A 18 24.93 -1.36 -24.75
C LEU A 18 24.41 -1.89 -26.08
N GLU A 19 24.77 -3.12 -26.41
CA GLU A 19 24.14 -3.89 -27.49
C GLU A 19 22.63 -4.06 -27.22
N ASP A 20 21.82 -4.15 -28.26
CA ASP A 20 20.36 -4.18 -28.12
C ASP A 20 19.86 -5.39 -27.31
N GLU A 21 20.54 -6.54 -27.40
CA GLU A 21 20.26 -7.72 -26.56
C GLU A 21 20.48 -7.45 -25.06
N LYS A 22 21.48 -6.63 -24.72
CA LYS A 22 21.77 -6.26 -23.32
C LYS A 22 20.74 -5.28 -22.77
N LYS A 23 20.25 -4.35 -23.60
CA LYS A 23 19.15 -3.43 -23.23
C LYS A 23 17.87 -4.21 -22.91
N GLU A 24 17.53 -5.18 -23.76
CA GLU A 24 16.35 -6.01 -23.54
C GLU A 24 16.46 -6.81 -22.23
N LEU A 25 17.63 -7.38 -21.96
CA LEU A 25 17.88 -8.09 -20.70
C LEU A 25 17.73 -7.16 -19.48
N ILE A 26 18.22 -5.92 -19.55
CA ILE A 26 18.06 -4.92 -18.49
C ILE A 26 16.59 -4.59 -18.26
N ASN A 27 15.82 -4.37 -19.32
CA ASN A 27 14.39 -4.09 -19.22
C ASN A 27 13.63 -5.24 -18.57
N ILE A 28 13.87 -6.48 -19.00
CA ILE A 28 13.24 -7.67 -18.43
C ILE A 28 13.54 -7.78 -16.94
N LYS A 29 14.80 -7.62 -16.52
CA LYS A 29 15.21 -7.72 -15.12
C LYS A 29 14.61 -6.60 -14.26
N THR A 30 14.58 -5.38 -14.78
CA THR A 30 13.97 -4.23 -14.11
C THR A 30 12.47 -4.46 -13.91
N LYS A 31 11.75 -4.91 -14.94
CA LYS A 31 10.33 -5.28 -14.84
C LYS A 31 10.11 -6.38 -13.78
N GLN A 32 10.99 -7.39 -13.70
CA GLN A 32 10.91 -8.42 -12.67
C GLN A 32 11.08 -7.87 -11.24
N ILE A 33 12.01 -6.93 -11.03
CA ILE A 33 12.21 -6.26 -9.73
C ILE A 33 10.98 -5.44 -9.36
N LEU A 34 10.44 -4.65 -10.29
CA LEU A 34 9.23 -3.85 -10.09
C LEU A 34 8.00 -4.72 -9.82
N GLN A 35 7.85 -5.85 -10.52
CA GLN A 35 6.78 -6.81 -10.24
C GLN A 35 6.92 -7.43 -8.84
N LYS A 36 8.14 -7.75 -8.39
CA LYS A 36 8.37 -8.22 -7.01
C LYS A 36 8.04 -7.13 -6.00
N ALA A 37 8.40 -5.88 -6.28
CA ALA A 37 8.02 -4.74 -5.46
C ALA A 37 6.49 -4.61 -5.40
N LEU A 38 5.78 -4.55 -6.53
CA LEU A 38 4.32 -4.46 -6.60
C LEU A 38 3.61 -5.60 -5.86
N LYS A 39 4.06 -6.85 -6.05
CA LYS A 39 3.50 -8.02 -5.34
C LYS A 39 3.68 -7.96 -3.83
N SER A 40 4.63 -7.17 -3.36
CA SER A 40 4.90 -6.99 -1.94
C SER A 40 4.20 -5.78 -1.33
N PHE A 41 3.38 -5.05 -2.11
CA PHE A 41 2.41 -4.12 -1.55
C PHE A 41 1.21 -4.92 -1.06
N PRO A 42 0.71 -4.63 0.14
CA PRO A 42 -0.41 -5.36 0.72
C PRO A 42 -1.75 -5.04 0.06
N ASN A 43 -1.82 -4.02 -0.79
CA ASN A 43 -3.08 -3.51 -1.32
C ASN A 43 -3.19 -3.73 -2.85
N PRO A 44 -4.18 -4.52 -3.33
CA PRO A 44 -4.41 -4.71 -4.77
C PRO A 44 -4.78 -3.40 -5.49
N LEU A 45 -5.26 -2.39 -4.76
CA LEU A 45 -5.61 -1.08 -5.31
C LEU A 45 -4.38 -0.25 -5.70
N VAL A 46 -3.17 -0.61 -5.28
CA VAL A 46 -1.93 0.05 -5.76
C VAL A 46 -1.81 -0.08 -7.27
N TYR A 47 -2.08 -1.27 -7.80
CA TYR A 47 -2.07 -1.54 -9.24
C TYR A 47 -3.15 -0.70 -9.95
N ASP A 48 -4.38 -0.68 -9.42
CA ASP A 48 -5.47 0.13 -9.96
C ASP A 48 -5.15 1.64 -9.94
N SER A 49 -4.44 2.09 -8.91
CA SER A 49 -4.08 3.51 -8.75
C SER A 49 -2.99 3.91 -9.72
N LEU A 50 -1.96 3.08 -9.90
CA LEU A 50 -0.95 3.27 -10.93
C LEU A 50 -1.57 3.23 -12.33
N THR A 51 -2.49 2.29 -12.58
CA THR A 51 -3.22 2.20 -13.85
C THR A 51 -4.05 3.46 -14.13
N LYS A 52 -4.67 4.05 -13.09
CA LYS A 52 -5.41 5.31 -13.22
C LYS A 52 -4.51 6.52 -13.46
N LEU A 53 -3.31 6.53 -12.87
CA LEU A 53 -2.37 7.65 -12.96
C LEU A 53 -1.58 7.66 -14.27
N TYR A 54 -1.17 6.48 -14.76
CA TYR A 54 -0.23 6.33 -15.87
C TYR A 54 -0.80 5.50 -17.05
N GLY A 55 -2.02 4.97 -16.94
CA GLY A 55 -2.65 4.17 -18.00
C GLY A 55 -2.29 2.69 -17.93
N GLN A 56 -2.70 1.92 -18.95
CA GLN A 56 -2.50 0.46 -18.97
C GLN A 56 -1.02 0.06 -19.09
N ASP A 57 -0.21 0.93 -19.67
CA ASP A 57 1.22 0.70 -19.91
C ASP A 57 2.10 1.22 -18.77
N PHE A 58 1.54 1.52 -17.58
CA PHE A 58 2.25 2.11 -16.46
C PHE A 58 3.53 1.37 -16.05
N MET A 59 3.63 0.07 -16.35
CA MET A 59 4.82 -0.73 -16.10
C MET A 59 6.02 -0.30 -16.95
N GLU A 60 5.80 0.18 -18.17
CA GLU A 60 6.84 0.78 -19.02
C GLU A 60 7.37 2.05 -18.37
N ASP A 61 6.48 2.96 -17.98
CA ASP A 61 6.83 4.23 -17.34
C ASP A 61 7.60 4.00 -16.03
N LEU A 62 7.11 3.09 -15.18
CA LEU A 62 7.80 2.70 -13.95
C LEU A 62 9.17 2.07 -14.22
N THR A 63 9.32 1.30 -15.31
CA THR A 63 10.60 0.72 -15.71
C THR A 63 11.59 1.82 -16.09
N GLN A 64 11.16 2.79 -16.89
CA GLN A 64 12.00 3.91 -17.32
C GLN A 64 12.39 4.80 -16.14
N GLU A 65 11.44 5.16 -15.28
CA GLU A 65 11.68 5.96 -14.07
C GLU A 65 12.65 5.25 -13.11
N PHE A 66 12.47 3.95 -12.91
CA PHE A 66 13.35 3.18 -12.05
C PHE A 66 14.77 3.08 -12.62
N LEU A 67 14.91 2.82 -13.92
CA LEU A 67 16.20 2.83 -14.60
C LEU A 67 16.88 4.19 -14.52
N LEU A 68 16.17 5.28 -14.82
CA LEU A 68 16.71 6.63 -14.75
C LEU A 68 17.26 6.93 -13.36
N LYS A 69 16.54 6.56 -12.31
CA LYS A 69 16.99 6.77 -10.92
C LYS A 69 18.18 5.89 -10.55
N LEU A 70 18.25 4.65 -11.04
CA LEU A 70 19.43 3.81 -10.90
C LEU A 70 20.64 4.45 -11.60
N TYR A 71 20.45 4.97 -12.82
CA TYR A 71 21.46 5.66 -13.62
C TYR A 71 22.01 6.93 -12.93
N GLN A 72 21.13 7.72 -12.32
CA GLN A 72 21.51 8.93 -11.58
C GLN A 72 22.33 8.61 -10.32
N ASN A 73 22.14 7.44 -9.72
CA ASN A 73 22.76 7.04 -8.45
C ASN A 73 23.90 6.02 -8.60
N ILE A 74 24.37 5.78 -9.83
CA ILE A 74 25.41 4.79 -10.14
C ILE A 74 26.64 4.90 -9.24
N PRO A 75 27.27 6.09 -9.05
CA PRO A 75 28.48 6.19 -8.26
C PRO A 75 28.26 5.70 -6.82
N LYS A 76 27.14 6.09 -6.22
CA LYS A 76 26.74 5.69 -4.86
C LYS A 76 26.42 4.19 -4.76
N LEU A 77 25.90 3.57 -5.82
CA LEU A 77 25.52 2.15 -5.83
C LEU A 77 26.73 1.22 -5.94
N ILE A 78 27.75 1.61 -6.72
CA ILE A 78 28.99 0.82 -6.91
C ILE A 78 29.78 0.73 -5.60
N GLU A 79 29.76 1.78 -4.80
CA GLU A 79 30.47 1.84 -3.50
C GLU A 79 29.81 0.95 -2.42
N LYS A 80 28.57 0.51 -2.61
CA LYS A 80 27.88 -0.36 -1.63
C LYS A 80 28.38 -1.80 -1.74
N LYS A 81 29.04 -2.26 -0.67
CA LYS A 81 29.54 -3.65 -0.54
C LYS A 81 28.44 -4.71 -0.66
N ASP A 82 27.23 -4.41 -0.18
CA ASP A 82 26.12 -5.37 -0.02
C ASP A 82 24.90 -5.05 -0.89
N LEU A 83 25.13 -4.63 -2.15
CA LEU A 83 24.02 -4.46 -3.07
C LEU A 83 23.40 -5.81 -3.44
N SER A 84 22.20 -6.05 -2.93
CA SER A 84 21.43 -7.28 -3.09
C SER A 84 20.14 -7.06 -3.89
N GLU A 85 19.48 -8.14 -4.29
CA GLU A 85 18.19 -8.01 -4.98
C GLU A 85 17.14 -7.40 -4.05
N ALA A 86 17.19 -7.72 -2.76
CA ALA A 86 16.33 -7.14 -1.74
C ALA A 86 16.48 -5.61 -1.65
N TYR A 87 17.70 -5.10 -1.83
CA TYR A 87 17.96 -3.66 -1.93
C TYR A 87 17.20 -3.05 -3.11
N LEU A 88 17.36 -3.62 -4.31
CA LEU A 88 16.73 -3.11 -5.53
C LEU A 88 15.20 -3.19 -5.44
N VAL A 89 14.66 -4.26 -4.87
CA VAL A 89 13.21 -4.38 -4.61
C VAL A 89 12.75 -3.31 -3.64
N LYS A 90 13.50 -3.02 -2.57
CA LYS A 90 13.17 -1.94 -1.62
C LYS A 90 13.21 -0.57 -2.30
N SER A 91 14.22 -0.29 -3.13
CA SER A 91 14.29 0.94 -3.93
C SER A 91 13.10 1.06 -4.91
N ALA A 92 12.73 -0.02 -5.57
CA ALA A 92 11.56 -0.06 -6.45
C ALA A 92 10.25 0.21 -5.68
N LYS A 93 10.09 -0.34 -4.46
CA LYS A 93 8.95 0.01 -3.59
C LYS A 93 8.91 1.49 -3.27
N ASN A 94 10.05 2.07 -2.89
CA ASN A 94 10.14 3.50 -2.56
C ASN A 94 9.77 4.38 -3.76
N LEU A 95 10.19 4.00 -4.97
CA LEU A 95 9.79 4.70 -6.20
C LEU A 95 8.27 4.63 -6.40
N ILE A 96 7.66 3.45 -6.28
CA ILE A 96 6.20 3.31 -6.41
C ILE A 96 5.48 4.18 -5.36
N TYR A 97 5.97 4.21 -4.12
CA TYR A 97 5.43 5.09 -3.08
C TYR A 97 5.50 6.57 -3.46
N TYR A 98 6.67 7.01 -3.95
CA TYR A 98 6.87 8.37 -4.42
C TYR A 98 5.90 8.74 -5.56
N LEU A 99 5.76 7.88 -6.56
CA LEU A 99 4.90 8.13 -7.72
C LEU A 99 3.42 8.16 -7.35
N LEU A 100 2.98 7.30 -6.42
CA LEU A 100 1.61 7.33 -5.89
C LEU A 100 1.30 8.60 -5.11
N ALA A 101 2.28 9.13 -4.36
CA ALA A 101 2.15 10.40 -3.65
C ALA A 101 2.08 11.58 -4.64
N LYS A 102 2.97 11.62 -5.63
CA LYS A 102 3.01 12.65 -6.69
C LYS A 102 1.73 12.66 -7.54
N GLY A 103 1.16 11.51 -7.84
CA GLY A 103 -0.11 11.43 -8.58
C GLY A 103 -1.27 12.15 -7.90
N LYS A 104 -1.24 12.32 -6.57
CA LYS A 104 -2.30 12.99 -5.81
C LYS A 104 -2.23 14.52 -5.90
N THR A 105 -1.04 15.12 -6.03
CA THR A 105 -0.90 16.57 -6.20
C THR A 105 -1.53 17.06 -7.51
N HIS A 106 -1.74 16.16 -8.49
CA HIS A 106 -2.46 16.47 -9.73
C HIS A 106 -3.99 16.27 -9.67
N VAL A 107 -4.52 15.53 -8.68
CA VAL A 107 -5.97 15.22 -8.58
C VAL A 107 -6.69 16.01 -7.49
N GLN A 108 -5.98 16.60 -6.51
CA GLN A 108 -6.58 17.49 -5.50
C GLN A 108 -5.91 18.86 -5.48
N LYS A 109 -6.40 19.79 -6.30
CA LYS A 109 -6.13 21.23 -6.20
C LYS A 109 -7.06 21.97 -5.20
N GLU A 110 -7.73 21.25 -4.30
CA GLU A 110 -8.67 21.83 -3.31
C GLU A 110 -8.38 21.39 -1.85
N GLY A 111 -7.09 21.21 -1.51
CA GLY A 111 -6.62 20.99 -0.14
C GLY A 111 -5.27 21.68 0.08
N PRO A 112 -4.81 21.84 1.35
CA PRO A 112 -3.60 22.61 1.64
C PRO A 112 -2.42 22.03 0.84
N ILE A 113 -1.71 22.94 0.17
CA ILE A 113 -0.57 22.67 -0.68
C ILE A 113 0.44 21.86 0.14
N ILE A 114 0.53 20.57 -0.14
CA ILE A 114 1.67 19.77 0.28
C ILE A 114 2.81 20.35 -0.55
N GLU A 115 3.78 20.99 0.09
CA GLU A 115 4.99 21.45 -0.58
C GLU A 115 5.59 20.26 -1.34
N ASP A 116 5.83 20.44 -2.64
CA ASP A 116 6.53 19.44 -3.42
C ASP A 116 7.85 19.13 -2.68
N PRO A 117 8.13 17.86 -2.34
CA PRO A 117 9.34 17.52 -1.62
C PRO A 117 10.54 18.03 -2.40
N SER A 118 11.43 18.72 -1.70
CA SER A 118 12.65 19.28 -2.28
C SER A 118 13.51 18.18 -2.88
N ASP A 119 14.34 18.51 -3.89
CA ASP A 119 15.26 17.55 -4.50
C ASP A 119 16.19 16.88 -3.46
N GLU A 120 16.47 17.55 -2.34
CA GLU A 120 17.25 17.04 -1.21
C GLU A 120 16.49 15.98 -0.39
N GLU A 121 15.18 16.14 -0.18
CA GLU A 121 14.32 15.13 0.46
C GLU A 121 14.13 13.91 -0.45
N LEU A 122 14.08 14.11 -1.76
CA LEU A 122 14.02 13.03 -2.76
C LEU A 122 15.31 12.20 -2.82
N ASP A 123 16.46 12.83 -2.58
CA ASP A 123 17.76 12.14 -2.51
C ASP A 123 17.88 11.27 -1.24
N GLU A 124 17.17 11.61 -0.15
CA GLU A 124 17.10 10.77 1.05
C GLU A 124 16.22 9.51 0.89
N ILE A 125 15.20 9.56 0.02
CA ILE A 125 14.30 8.43 -0.31
C ILE A 125 15.06 7.24 -0.96
N TRP A 126 16.26 7.50 -1.48
CA TRP A 126 17.11 6.51 -2.15
C TRP A 126 18.14 5.84 -1.25
N ASN A 127 18.17 6.16 0.05
CA ASN A 127 19.00 5.45 1.01
C ASN A 127 18.20 4.36 1.75
N PRO A 128 18.20 3.08 1.32
CA PRO A 128 17.46 2.02 2.00
C PRO A 128 18.01 1.65 3.38
N ALA A 129 19.11 2.26 3.83
CA ALA A 129 19.59 2.20 5.21
C ALA A 129 18.90 3.24 6.12
N LYS A 130 18.32 4.29 5.55
CA LYS A 130 17.39 5.17 6.25
C LYS A 130 15.98 4.61 6.06
N GLU A 131 15.33 4.27 7.17
CA GLU A 131 13.89 4.06 7.18
C GLU A 131 13.27 5.42 6.83
N ILE A 132 12.78 5.56 5.60
CA ILE A 132 12.17 6.80 5.12
C ILE A 132 10.86 6.95 5.88
N ARG A 133 10.94 7.54 7.06
CA ARG A 133 9.79 8.04 7.80
C ARG A 133 9.47 9.43 7.26
N LEU A 134 9.16 9.51 5.98
CA LEU A 134 8.39 10.64 5.50
C LEU A 134 7.00 10.42 6.08
N SER A 135 6.74 11.04 7.24
CA SER A 135 5.46 10.93 7.95
C SER A 135 4.29 11.12 6.99
N TYR A 136 4.41 12.02 6.01
CA TYR A 136 3.40 12.25 4.98
C TYR A 136 3.16 11.06 4.04
N VAL A 137 4.20 10.28 3.68
CA VAL A 137 4.05 9.06 2.86
C VAL A 137 3.38 7.98 3.69
N ASN A 138 3.78 7.83 4.95
CA ASN A 138 3.16 6.88 5.87
C ASN A 138 1.69 7.25 6.15
N ASP A 139 1.38 8.53 6.36
CA ASP A 139 0.02 9.03 6.55
C ASP A 139 -0.83 8.85 5.29
N TYR A 140 -0.24 9.04 4.10
CA TYR A 140 -0.91 8.77 2.84
C TYR A 140 -1.24 7.29 2.66
N LEU A 141 -0.28 6.39 2.90
CA LEU A 141 -0.47 4.95 2.80
C LEU A 141 -1.46 4.43 3.83
N LYS A 142 -1.35 4.92 5.05
CA LYS A 142 -2.35 4.72 6.09
C LYS A 142 -3.73 5.14 5.63
N SER A 143 -3.88 6.34 5.05
CA SER A 143 -5.17 6.81 4.51
C SER A 143 -5.70 5.89 3.41
N PHE A 144 -4.81 5.34 2.58
CA PHE A 144 -5.16 4.43 1.50
C PHE A 144 -5.56 3.03 1.99
N ILE A 145 -4.89 2.51 3.02
CA ILE A 145 -5.24 1.25 3.70
C ILE A 145 -6.59 1.41 4.39
N ILE A 146 -6.78 2.49 5.15
CA ILE A 146 -8.04 2.80 5.84
C ILE A 146 -9.18 2.93 4.81
N GLU A 147 -8.97 3.67 3.71
CA GLU A 147 -9.98 3.83 2.66
C GLU A 147 -10.27 2.52 1.92
N GLY A 148 -9.23 1.72 1.61
CA GLY A 148 -9.39 0.42 0.97
C GLY A 148 -10.21 -0.55 1.83
N ILE A 149 -9.88 -0.65 3.12
CA ILE A 149 -10.63 -1.47 4.08
C ILE A 149 -12.06 -0.93 4.20
N TRP A 150 -12.23 0.39 4.34
CA TRP A 150 -13.54 1.03 4.42
C TRP A 150 -14.45 0.70 3.23
N LEU A 151 -13.95 0.90 2.01
CA LEU A 151 -14.68 0.60 0.78
C LEU A 151 -14.99 -0.88 0.65
N THR A 152 -14.05 -1.75 1.05
CA THR A 152 -14.25 -3.21 1.05
C THR A 152 -15.40 -3.59 1.96
N LEU A 153 -15.42 -3.06 3.19
CA LEU A 153 -16.52 -3.30 4.12
C LEU A 153 -17.84 -2.74 3.58
N LYS A 154 -17.85 -1.49 3.10
CA LYS A 154 -19.05 -0.82 2.56
C LYS A 154 -19.70 -1.58 1.40
N ARG A 155 -18.89 -2.15 0.50
CA ARG A 155 -19.38 -2.91 -0.66
C ARG A 155 -19.90 -4.30 -0.30
N ASN A 156 -19.33 -4.95 0.71
CA ASN A 156 -19.56 -6.37 0.98
C ASN A 156 -20.46 -6.65 2.18
N LEU A 157 -20.59 -5.71 3.13
CA LEU A 157 -21.45 -5.88 4.29
C LEU A 157 -22.88 -5.45 4.00
N THR A 158 -23.83 -6.33 4.33
CA THR A 158 -25.26 -6.05 4.23
C THR A 158 -25.71 -5.14 5.39
N PRO A 159 -26.89 -4.50 5.32
CA PRO A 159 -27.41 -3.72 6.44
C PRO A 159 -27.45 -4.49 7.77
N LYS A 160 -27.82 -5.79 7.73
CA LYS A 160 -27.85 -6.67 8.90
C LYS A 160 -26.46 -7.04 9.43
N ASP A 161 -25.45 -7.05 8.56
CA ASP A 161 -24.05 -7.21 8.97
C ASP A 161 -23.57 -5.96 9.70
N TRP A 162 -23.90 -4.77 9.19
CA TRP A 162 -23.58 -3.50 9.84
C TRP A 162 -24.24 -3.36 11.22
N GLU A 163 -25.53 -3.73 11.35
CA GLU A 163 -26.22 -3.78 12.65
C GLU A 163 -25.48 -4.68 13.65
N ALA A 164 -25.10 -5.90 13.23
CA ALA A 164 -24.41 -6.86 14.09
C ALA A 164 -23.00 -6.38 14.49
N LEU A 165 -22.27 -5.76 13.56
CA LEU A 165 -20.97 -5.15 13.82
C LEU A 165 -21.09 -4.01 14.83
N CYS A 166 -22.05 -3.11 14.63
CA CYS A 166 -22.28 -1.97 15.51
C CYS A 166 -22.76 -2.40 16.91
N PHE A 167 -23.61 -3.42 17.01
CA PHE A 167 -23.98 -4.03 18.30
C PHE A 167 -22.72 -4.49 19.05
N TYR A 168 -21.83 -5.21 18.38
CA TYR A 168 -20.61 -5.73 19.01
C TYR A 168 -19.63 -4.62 19.41
N LEU A 169 -19.43 -3.59 18.58
CA LEU A 169 -18.61 -2.43 18.92
C LEU A 169 -19.16 -1.63 20.11
N LYS A 170 -20.49 -1.50 20.22
CA LYS A 170 -21.16 -0.86 21.37
C LYS A 170 -21.02 -1.68 22.66
N GLU A 171 -21.09 -3.02 22.57
CA GLU A 171 -20.83 -3.90 23.72
C GLU A 171 -19.37 -3.79 24.19
N LEU A 172 -18.40 -3.82 23.27
CA LEU A 172 -16.97 -3.70 23.60
C LEU A 172 -16.60 -2.36 24.24
N SER A 173 -17.22 -1.27 23.78
CA SER A 173 -16.96 0.08 24.29
C SER A 173 -17.72 0.41 25.59
N GLY A 174 -18.59 -0.49 26.06
CA GLY A 174 -19.43 -0.24 27.23
C GLY A 174 -20.49 0.84 27.02
N SER A 175 -20.64 1.37 25.80
CA SER A 175 -21.66 2.38 25.45
C SER A 175 -23.08 1.83 25.52
N GLY A 176 -23.22 0.50 25.68
CA GLY A 176 -24.41 -0.16 26.18
C GLY A 176 -25.42 -0.54 25.10
N THR A 177 -25.83 -1.80 25.13
CA THR A 177 -27.04 -2.31 24.44
C THR A 177 -28.25 -2.31 25.38
N LYS A 178 -28.31 -1.29 26.24
CA LYS A 178 -29.30 -1.16 27.32
C LYS A 178 -30.66 -0.83 26.71
N GLY A 179 -31.48 -1.85 26.53
CA GLY A 179 -32.81 -1.73 25.89
C GLY A 179 -33.20 -2.99 25.13
N LEU A 180 -32.21 -3.78 24.70
CA LEU A 180 -32.46 -5.03 23.98
C LEU A 180 -32.84 -6.17 24.92
N SER A 181 -33.90 -6.88 24.55
CA SER A 181 -34.29 -8.14 25.18
C SER A 181 -33.22 -9.21 25.01
N GLN A 182 -33.23 -10.23 25.88
CA GLN A 182 -32.30 -11.36 25.76
C GLN A 182 -32.42 -12.08 24.40
N ARG A 183 -33.62 -12.12 23.82
CA ARG A 183 -33.85 -12.72 22.51
C ARG A 183 -33.16 -11.94 21.39
N GLU A 184 -33.20 -10.61 21.45
CA GLU A 184 -32.53 -9.74 20.48
C GLU A 184 -31.01 -9.82 20.61
N LYS A 185 -30.48 -9.79 21.84
CA LYS A 185 -29.05 -10.00 22.09
C LYS A 185 -28.58 -11.34 21.51
N ASN A 186 -29.30 -12.43 21.77
CA ASN A 186 -28.99 -13.75 21.21
C ASN A 186 -29.02 -13.75 19.67
N ALA A 187 -29.93 -13.00 19.05
CA ALA A 187 -29.98 -12.87 17.60
C ALA A 187 -28.75 -12.13 17.06
N TYR A 188 -28.31 -11.04 17.70
CA TYR A 188 -27.10 -10.32 17.32
C TYR A 188 -25.83 -11.17 17.53
N TYR A 189 -25.71 -11.90 18.64
CA TYR A 189 -24.59 -12.82 18.85
C TYR A 189 -24.51 -13.89 17.75
N LYS A 190 -25.64 -14.50 17.38
CA LYS A 190 -25.67 -15.48 16.26
C LYS A 190 -25.28 -14.85 14.92
N ARG A 191 -25.67 -13.59 14.67
CA ARG A 191 -25.25 -12.86 13.46
C ARG A 191 -23.76 -12.52 13.51
N TRP A 192 -23.23 -12.12 14.67
CA TRP A 192 -21.82 -11.85 14.88
C TRP A 192 -20.94 -13.07 14.58
N GLU A 193 -21.31 -14.25 15.08
CA GLU A 193 -20.56 -15.48 14.79
C GLU A 193 -20.50 -15.81 13.29
N ARG A 194 -21.51 -15.43 12.51
CA ARG A 194 -21.51 -15.56 11.05
C ARG A 194 -20.72 -14.45 10.36
N LEU A 195 -20.71 -13.25 10.94
CA LEU A 195 -20.00 -12.10 10.42
C LEU A 195 -18.48 -12.22 10.60
N LYS A 196 -18.00 -12.80 11.72
CA LYS A 196 -16.57 -13.03 11.97
C LYS A 196 -15.81 -13.67 10.79
N PRO A 197 -16.21 -14.86 10.26
CA PRO A 197 -15.50 -15.47 9.15
C PRO A 197 -15.58 -14.63 7.87
N LYS A 198 -16.69 -13.90 7.66
CA LYS A 198 -16.84 -12.98 6.53
C LYS A 198 -15.86 -11.81 6.63
N LEU A 199 -15.75 -11.17 7.79
CA LEU A 199 -14.76 -10.12 8.04
C LEU A 199 -13.34 -10.65 7.89
N ARG A 200 -13.05 -11.84 8.43
CA ARG A 200 -11.74 -12.48 8.27
C ARG A 200 -11.38 -12.64 6.81
N ASN A 201 -12.29 -13.15 5.98
CA ASN A 201 -12.04 -13.34 4.55
C ASN A 201 -11.91 -12.02 3.78
N LEU A 202 -12.77 -11.04 4.07
CA LEU A 202 -12.71 -9.72 3.43
C LEU A 202 -11.42 -8.96 3.76
N LEU A 203 -10.93 -9.15 4.98
CA LEU A 203 -9.78 -8.42 5.50
C LEU A 203 -8.48 -9.22 5.41
N ALA A 204 -8.53 -10.50 5.02
CA ALA A 204 -7.37 -11.37 4.84
C ALA A 204 -6.32 -10.72 3.93
N LEU A 205 -6.77 -10.14 2.81
CA LEU A 205 -5.90 -9.45 1.85
C LEU A 205 -5.11 -8.29 2.49
N TYR A 206 -5.67 -7.64 3.51
CA TYR A 206 -5.02 -6.51 4.19
C TYR A 206 -4.16 -6.95 5.37
N PHE A 207 -4.54 -8.03 6.08
CA PHE A 207 -3.91 -8.42 7.35
C PHE A 207 -2.97 -9.62 7.27
N GLU A 208 -3.06 -10.48 6.25
CA GLU A 208 -2.17 -11.64 6.10
C GLU A 208 -0.77 -11.27 5.62
N HIS A 209 -0.64 -10.11 4.98
CA HIS A 209 0.62 -9.63 4.39
C HIS A 209 1.19 -8.39 5.08
N ASP A 210 0.45 -7.79 6.03
CA ASP A 210 0.83 -6.55 6.67
C ASP A 210 0.38 -6.52 8.14
N GLN A 211 1.33 -6.75 9.05
CA GLN A 211 1.07 -6.60 10.48
C GLN A 211 0.86 -5.14 10.88
N GLU A 212 1.36 -4.16 10.12
CA GLU A 212 1.14 -2.75 10.40
C GLU A 212 -0.29 -2.31 10.09
N ALA A 213 -0.98 -3.01 9.18
CA ALA A 213 -2.41 -2.76 8.92
C ALA A 213 -3.26 -2.92 10.20
N TYR A 214 -2.87 -3.80 11.13
CA TYR A 214 -3.53 -3.92 12.44
C TYR A 214 -3.40 -2.66 13.29
N ASN A 215 -2.32 -1.89 13.15
CA ASN A 215 -2.11 -0.65 13.89
C ASN A 215 -3.16 0.42 13.51
N TYR A 216 -3.76 0.31 12.32
CA TYR A 216 -4.79 1.24 11.83
C TYR A 216 -6.22 0.80 12.16
N TRP A 217 -6.40 -0.35 12.81
CA TRP A 217 -7.73 -0.87 13.14
C TRP A 217 -8.55 0.10 14.02
N GLY A 218 -7.88 0.81 14.94
CA GLY A 218 -8.54 1.81 15.78
C GLY A 218 -9.24 2.90 14.96
N GLU A 219 -8.58 3.42 13.93
CA GLU A 219 -9.14 4.47 13.06
C GLU A 219 -10.25 3.95 12.15
N ILE A 220 -10.14 2.71 11.68
CA ILE A 220 -11.20 2.04 10.93
C ILE A 220 -12.44 1.88 11.83
N VAL A 221 -12.27 1.48 13.08
CA VAL A 221 -13.36 1.38 14.05
C VAL A 221 -14.01 2.73 14.33
N GLU A 222 -13.24 3.80 14.52
CA GLU A 222 -13.79 5.15 14.71
C GLU A 222 -14.56 5.65 13.49
N ARG A 223 -14.07 5.34 12.29
CA ARG A 223 -14.81 5.62 11.05
C ARG A 223 -16.11 4.83 10.95
N ILE A 224 -16.10 3.54 11.26
CA ILE A 224 -17.31 2.71 11.30
C ILE A 224 -18.34 3.27 12.30
N LYS A 225 -17.88 3.68 13.49
CA LYS A 225 -18.73 4.27 14.51
C LYS A 225 -19.38 5.57 14.03
N SER A 226 -18.58 6.50 13.54
CA SER A 226 -19.03 7.83 13.09
C SER A 226 -19.93 7.76 11.85
N GLU A 227 -19.58 6.93 10.86
CA GLU A 227 -20.32 6.87 9.61
C GLU A 227 -21.58 6.00 9.69
N PHE A 228 -21.61 4.96 10.54
CA PHE A 228 -22.74 4.01 10.64
C PHE A 228 -23.28 3.85 12.06
N CYS A 229 -22.49 3.43 13.03
CA CYS A 229 -23.05 2.95 14.31
C CYS A 229 -23.76 4.04 15.12
N ASN A 230 -23.35 5.30 14.98
CA ASN A 230 -24.00 6.45 15.62
C ASN A 230 -25.31 6.85 14.91
N LYS A 231 -25.54 6.36 13.69
CA LYS A 231 -26.76 6.60 12.90
C LYS A 231 -27.80 5.49 13.04
N ILE A 232 -27.42 4.36 13.64
CA ILE A 232 -28.32 3.23 13.90
C ILE A 232 -28.78 3.27 15.35
N ALA A 233 -30.09 3.42 15.55
CA ALA A 233 -30.74 3.14 16.83
C ALA A 233 -30.73 1.62 17.03
N LEU A 234 -29.85 1.15 17.91
CA LEU A 234 -29.72 -0.25 18.34
C LEU A 234 -30.27 -0.40 19.75
#